data_AF-A0AA44IH38-F1
#
_entry.id   AF-A0AA44IH38-F1
#
_cell.length_a   1.000
_cell.length_b   1.000
_cell.length_c   1.000
_cell.angle_alpha   90.00
_cell.angle_beta   90.00
_cell.angle_gamma   90.00
#
_symmetry.space_group_name_H-M   'P 1'
#
loop_
_entity.id
_entity.type
_entity.pdbx_description
1 polymer ?
#
loop_
_entity_poly.entity_id
_entity_poly.type
_entity_poly.pdbx_seq_one_letter_code
_entity_poly.pdbx_strand_id
1 'polypeptide(L)'
;MNSNFVFSNEHLILLLFVAIFLFLLPKLTKNLLPYSYLVEKIICLSFVFIIILEQICLISLGSYNVLYTLPINITSITIYLCIAILLFKKYHLFNVFFSWSIVCSIGDLIFFKDLYFEFPHILYFFYIASRLLLLYSLVYLVGVRKFYVNSRCIVDNIKACSLFFLFTFLLNHFTNARYDYSFSNANFYSILLFTFITSLIYLPTLIKDNNSIDFKFKRKNKL
;
A
#
# COMPACT_ATOMS: atom_id res chain seq x y z
N MET A 1 -7.11 -21.44 16.59
CA MET A 1 -6.98 -20.47 17.69
C MET A 1 -5.70 -20.79 18.45
N ASN A 2 -4.64 -20.02 18.17
CA ASN A 2 -3.51 -19.77 19.06
C ASN A 2 -2.98 -18.38 18.66
N SER A 3 -3.38 -17.37 19.41
CA SER A 3 -3.10 -15.94 19.20
C SER A 3 -1.66 -15.59 19.61
N ASN A 4 -0.67 -16.31 19.10
CA ASN A 4 0.75 -16.11 19.42
C ASN A 4 1.61 -15.83 18.18
N PHE A 5 1.02 -15.43 17.05
CA PHE A 5 1.80 -15.14 15.86
C PHE A 5 2.35 -13.71 15.84
N VAL A 6 1.61 -12.75 16.38
CA VAL A 6 2.06 -11.36 16.46
C VAL A 6 3.23 -11.27 17.44
N PHE A 7 4.42 -10.90 16.94
CA PHE A 7 5.70 -10.92 17.65
C PHE A 7 6.25 -12.31 18.03
N SER A 8 5.87 -13.36 17.30
CA SER A 8 6.59 -14.64 17.37
C SER A 8 8.02 -14.51 16.83
N ASN A 9 8.90 -15.47 17.15
CA ASN A 9 10.26 -15.52 16.58
C ASN A 9 10.23 -15.52 15.05
N GLU A 10 9.26 -16.20 14.44
CA GLU A 10 9.08 -16.28 12.99
C GLU A 10 8.67 -14.91 12.41
N HIS A 11 7.76 -14.21 13.08
CA HIS A 11 7.35 -12.85 12.70
C HIS A 11 8.50 -11.86 12.78
N LEU A 12 9.34 -11.95 13.83
CA LEU A 12 10.54 -11.10 13.97
C LEU A 12 11.58 -11.36 12.87
N ILE A 13 11.82 -12.62 12.51
CA ILE A 13 12.71 -12.98 11.39
C ILE A 13 12.18 -12.41 10.07
N LEU A 14 10.87 -12.50 9.84
CA LEU A 14 10.22 -11.94 8.66
C LEU A 14 10.35 -10.41 8.62
N LEU A 15 10.11 -9.73 9.73
CA LEU A 15 10.29 -8.28 9.83
C LEU A 15 11.74 -7.87 9.58
N LEU A 16 12.72 -8.63 10.08
CA LEU A 16 14.13 -8.40 9.81
C LEU A 16 14.44 -8.55 8.31
N PHE A 17 13.89 -9.57 7.65
CA PHE A 17 14.03 -9.74 6.20
C PHE A 17 13.42 -8.57 5.43
N VAL A 18 12.22 -8.11 5.81
CA VAL A 18 11.58 -6.92 5.24
C VAL A 18 12.44 -5.67 5.45
N ALA A 19 13.03 -5.48 6.63
CA ALA A 19 13.90 -4.35 6.93
C ALA A 19 15.17 -4.34 6.05
N ILE A 20 15.80 -5.51 5.86
CA ILE A 20 16.93 -5.66 4.93
C ILE A 20 16.50 -5.34 3.50
N PHE A 21 15.33 -5.82 3.08
CA PHE A 21 14.79 -5.53 1.76
C PHE A 21 14.58 -4.03 1.55
N LEU A 22 13.95 -3.35 2.52
CA LEU A 22 13.77 -1.89 2.51
C LEU A 22 15.10 -1.13 2.39
N PHE A 23 16.14 -1.59 3.09
CA PHE A 23 17.47 -1.01 2.99
C PHE A 23 18.09 -1.19 1.59
N LEU A 24 17.83 -2.30 0.92
CA LEU A 24 18.32 -2.60 -0.43
C LEU A 24 17.54 -1.91 -1.56
N LEU A 25 16.29 -1.50 -1.33
CA LEU A 25 15.40 -0.91 -2.33
C LEU A 25 16.00 0.25 -3.14
N PRO A 26 16.65 1.26 -2.53
CA PRO A 26 17.23 2.37 -3.30
C PRO A 26 18.38 1.93 -4.19
N LYS A 27 19.13 0.89 -3.79
CA LYS A 27 20.24 0.35 -4.58
C LYS A 27 19.72 -0.42 -5.80
N LEU A 28 18.61 -1.16 -5.64
CA LEU A 28 17.96 -1.91 -6.72
C LEU A 28 17.38 -1.02 -7.82
N THR A 29 17.08 0.24 -7.52
CA THR A 29 16.43 1.16 -8.46
C THR A 29 17.39 2.10 -9.20
N LYS A 30 18.66 2.20 -8.78
CA LYS A 30 19.61 3.24 -9.21
C LYS A 30 19.93 3.25 -10.71
N ASN A 31 19.76 2.13 -11.42
CA ASN A 31 20.18 1.97 -12.82
C ASN A 31 19.05 1.53 -13.78
N LEU A 32 17.77 1.68 -13.39
CA LEU A 32 16.64 1.13 -14.15
C LEU A 32 16.07 2.07 -15.23
N LEU A 33 16.59 3.30 -15.35
CA LEU A 33 16.14 4.29 -16.34
C LEU A 33 16.10 3.77 -17.80
N PRO A 34 17.17 3.14 -18.34
CA PRO A 34 17.18 2.70 -19.75
C PRO A 34 16.15 1.60 -20.03
N TYR A 35 15.77 0.82 -19.03
CA TYR A 35 14.82 -0.30 -19.16
C TYR A 35 13.44 0.01 -18.57
N SER A 36 13.12 1.29 -18.34
CA SER A 36 11.93 1.69 -17.60
C SER A 36 10.63 1.03 -18.09
N TYR A 37 10.40 0.97 -19.40
CA TYR A 37 9.20 0.36 -19.96
C TYR A 37 9.09 -1.16 -19.72
N LEU A 38 10.22 -1.89 -19.78
CA LEU A 38 10.24 -3.33 -19.50
C LEU A 38 10.00 -3.59 -18.01
N VAL A 39 10.62 -2.80 -17.14
CA VAL A 39 10.44 -2.90 -15.68
C VAL A 39 8.98 -2.66 -15.30
N GLU A 40 8.34 -1.64 -15.86
CA GLU A 40 6.91 -1.37 -15.60
C GLU A 40 6.02 -2.55 -16.00
N LYS A 41 6.26 -3.13 -17.19
CA LYS A 41 5.53 -4.33 -17.63
C LYS A 41 5.74 -5.51 -16.70
N ILE A 42 6.97 -5.74 -16.25
CA ILE A 42 7.30 -6.83 -15.32
C ILE A 42 6.57 -6.63 -13.98
N ILE A 43 6.56 -5.40 -13.45
CA ILE A 43 5.84 -5.08 -12.20
C ILE A 43 4.32 -5.29 -12.36
N CYS A 44 3.73 -4.81 -13.45
CA CYS A 44 2.30 -5.02 -13.70
C CYS A 44 1.97 -6.52 -13.85
N LEU A 45 2.78 -7.25 -14.62
CA LEU A 45 2.59 -8.68 -14.84
C LEU A 45 2.73 -9.46 -13.53
N SER A 46 3.70 -9.13 -12.69
CA SER A 46 3.91 -9.80 -11.41
C SER A 46 2.76 -9.55 -10.44
N PHE A 47 2.19 -8.34 -10.39
CA PHE A 47 0.98 -8.09 -9.60
C PHE A 47 -0.22 -8.91 -10.08
N VAL A 48 -0.49 -8.94 -11.38
CA VAL A 48 -1.58 -9.74 -11.97
C VAL A 48 -1.38 -11.22 -11.66
N PHE A 49 -0.14 -11.71 -11.80
CA PHE A 49 0.21 -13.09 -11.52
C PHE A 49 0.01 -13.46 -10.06
N ILE A 50 0.43 -12.62 -9.11
CA ILE A 50 0.23 -12.85 -7.68
C ILE A 50 -1.27 -12.93 -7.35
N ILE A 51 -2.09 -12.00 -7.86
CA ILE A 51 -3.54 -12.01 -7.61
C ILE A 51 -4.17 -13.29 -8.15
N ILE A 52 -3.84 -13.70 -9.38
CA ILE A 52 -4.40 -14.92 -9.99
C ILE A 52 -3.97 -16.16 -9.19
N LEU A 53 -2.69 -16.27 -8.83
CA LEU A 53 -2.19 -17.42 -8.08
C LEU A 53 -2.80 -17.52 -6.69
N GLU A 54 -2.98 -16.39 -5.99
CA GLU A 54 -3.64 -16.36 -4.69
C GLU A 54 -5.08 -16.92 -4.80
N GLN A 55 -5.84 -16.49 -5.82
CA GLN A 55 -7.21 -16.95 -6.04
C GLN A 55 -7.27 -18.44 -6.44
N ILE A 56 -6.37 -18.90 -7.32
CA ILE A 56 -6.27 -20.33 -7.69
C ILE A 56 -5.95 -21.16 -6.44
N CYS A 57 -5.04 -20.70 -5.60
CA CYS A 57 -4.67 -21.39 -4.37
C CYS A 57 -5.86 -21.50 -3.41
N LEU A 58 -6.61 -20.42 -3.20
CA LEU A 58 -7.81 -20.42 -2.35
C LEU A 58 -8.90 -21.37 -2.86
N ILE A 59 -9.10 -21.44 -4.19
CA ILE A 59 -10.01 -22.38 -4.84
C ILE A 59 -9.54 -23.82 -4.64
N SER A 60 -8.26 -24.09 -4.85
CA SER A 60 -7.69 -25.44 -4.72
C SER A 60 -7.79 -26.00 -3.29
N LEU A 61 -7.76 -25.13 -2.29
CA LEU A 61 -7.91 -25.48 -0.87
C LEU A 61 -9.38 -25.63 -0.45
N GLY A 62 -10.35 -25.37 -1.34
CA GLY A 62 -11.78 -25.38 -1.00
C GLY A 62 -12.21 -24.24 -0.07
N SER A 63 -11.33 -23.27 0.18
CA SER A 63 -11.54 -22.14 1.10
C SER A 63 -12.13 -20.90 0.43
N TYR A 64 -12.31 -20.95 -0.90
CA TYR A 64 -12.85 -19.85 -1.68
C TYR A 64 -14.32 -19.61 -1.36
N ASN A 65 -14.64 -18.37 -0.99
CA ASN A 65 -16.01 -17.91 -0.86
C ASN A 65 -16.10 -16.47 -1.33
N VAL A 66 -16.98 -16.24 -2.30
CA VAL A 66 -17.23 -14.94 -2.92
C VAL A 66 -17.41 -13.84 -1.86
N LEU A 67 -18.09 -14.14 -0.74
CA LEU A 67 -18.45 -13.17 0.30
C LEU A 67 -17.27 -12.62 1.13
N TYR A 68 -16.09 -13.25 1.10
CA TYR A 68 -14.94 -12.80 1.90
C TYR A 68 -13.56 -12.98 1.25
N THR A 69 -13.43 -13.74 0.15
CA THR A 69 -12.14 -13.99 -0.50
C THR A 69 -11.89 -13.18 -1.78
N LEU A 70 -12.89 -12.42 -2.25
CA LEU A 70 -12.72 -11.54 -3.40
C LEU A 70 -11.63 -10.49 -3.12
N PRO A 71 -10.79 -10.12 -4.12
CA PRO A 71 -9.70 -9.17 -3.98
C PRO A 71 -10.21 -7.71 -3.96
N ILE A 72 -11.14 -7.42 -3.05
CA ILE A 72 -11.75 -6.10 -2.83
C ILE A 72 -11.12 -5.41 -1.61
N ASN A 73 -10.19 -6.09 -0.93
CA ASN A 73 -9.45 -5.54 0.19
C ASN A 73 -8.67 -4.28 -0.22
N ILE A 74 -8.43 -3.41 0.75
CA ILE A 74 -7.75 -2.14 0.52
C ILE A 74 -6.39 -2.32 -0.17
N THR A 75 -5.66 -3.37 0.19
CA THR A 75 -4.37 -3.71 -0.42
C THR A 75 -4.51 -4.14 -1.88
N SER A 76 -5.48 -4.98 -2.21
CA SER A 76 -5.81 -5.33 -3.59
C SER A 76 -6.17 -4.11 -4.43
N ILE A 77 -6.90 -3.15 -3.85
CA ILE A 77 -7.20 -1.88 -4.52
C ILE A 77 -5.97 -1.00 -4.70
N THR A 78 -5.06 -0.94 -3.72
CA THR A 78 -3.78 -0.25 -3.93
C THR A 78 -2.95 -0.87 -5.05
N ILE A 79 -3.02 -2.19 -5.23
CA ILE A 79 -2.36 -2.88 -6.34
C ILE A 79 -3.01 -2.48 -7.67
N TYR A 80 -4.33 -2.49 -7.77
CA TYR A 80 -5.03 -2.02 -8.98
C TYR A 80 -4.70 -0.57 -9.30
N LEU A 81 -4.61 0.28 -8.28
CA LEU A 81 -4.23 1.67 -8.42
C LEU A 81 -2.77 1.81 -8.88
N CYS A 82 -1.86 0.97 -8.39
CA CYS A 82 -0.47 0.89 -8.88
C CYS A 82 -0.42 0.53 -10.36
N ILE A 83 -1.14 -0.52 -10.78
CA ILE A 83 -1.21 -0.95 -12.18
C ILE A 83 -1.75 0.18 -13.05
N ALA A 84 -2.83 0.85 -12.61
CA ALA A 84 -3.40 1.99 -13.31
C ALA A 84 -2.39 3.15 -13.46
N ILE A 85 -1.61 3.44 -12.42
CA ILE A 85 -0.56 4.48 -12.49
C ILE A 85 0.54 4.10 -13.49
N LEU A 86 1.01 2.86 -13.47
CA LEU A 86 2.07 2.39 -14.37
C LEU A 86 1.61 2.41 -15.84
N LEU A 87 0.33 2.11 -16.10
CA LEU A 87 -0.25 2.13 -17.45
C LEU A 87 -0.57 3.56 -17.93
N PHE A 88 -1.30 4.34 -17.14
CA PHE A 88 -1.83 5.64 -17.57
C PHE A 88 -0.90 6.82 -17.26
N LYS A 89 0.08 6.64 -16.38
CA LYS A 89 1.05 7.67 -15.95
C LYS A 89 0.38 8.95 -15.42
N LYS A 90 -0.80 8.82 -14.80
CA LYS A 90 -1.54 9.96 -14.24
C LYS A 90 -1.07 10.30 -12.82
N TYR A 91 -0.52 11.51 -12.67
CA TYR A 91 0.01 12.03 -11.40
C TYR A 91 -1.03 12.19 -10.29
N HIS A 92 -2.31 12.40 -10.61
CA HIS A 92 -3.34 12.60 -9.57
C HIS A 92 -3.58 11.33 -8.76
N LEU A 93 -3.53 10.16 -9.40
CA LEU A 93 -3.66 8.88 -8.71
C LEU A 93 -2.47 8.60 -7.79
N PHE A 94 -1.30 9.16 -8.13
CA PHE A 94 -0.09 8.97 -7.33
C PHE A 94 -0.20 9.57 -5.93
N ASN A 95 -0.93 10.67 -5.76
CA ASN A 95 -1.16 11.25 -4.43
C ASN A 95 -1.73 10.17 -3.50
N VAL A 96 -2.86 9.56 -3.87
CA VAL A 96 -3.53 8.52 -3.08
C VAL A 96 -2.64 7.28 -2.93
N PHE A 97 -2.01 6.84 -4.02
CA PHE A 97 -1.11 5.68 -4.01
C PHE A 97 0.02 5.82 -2.98
N PHE A 98 0.60 7.00 -2.88
CA PHE A 98 1.80 7.22 -2.07
C PHE A 98 1.56 6.87 -0.60
N SER A 99 0.50 7.39 0.01
CA SER A 99 0.20 7.06 1.41
C SER A 99 -0.36 5.66 1.56
N TRP A 100 -1.27 5.24 0.68
CA TRP A 100 -1.93 3.95 0.84
C TRP A 100 -0.95 2.80 0.68
N SER A 101 -0.03 2.87 -0.29
CA SER A 101 0.98 1.83 -0.50
C SER A 101 1.86 1.64 0.74
N ILE A 102 2.28 2.72 1.42
CA ILE A 102 3.08 2.65 2.65
C ILE A 102 2.25 2.04 3.79
N VAL A 103 1.05 2.58 4.06
CA VAL A 103 0.20 2.10 5.16
C VAL A 103 -0.20 0.65 4.96
N CYS A 104 -0.63 0.29 3.75
CA CYS A 104 -1.04 -1.07 3.41
C CYS A 104 0.13 -2.04 3.49
N SER A 105 1.29 -1.72 2.93
CA SER A 105 2.42 -2.65 2.94
C SER A 105 3.02 -2.83 4.32
N ILE A 106 3.39 -1.73 5.00
CA ILE A 106 4.06 -1.78 6.29
C ILE A 106 3.08 -2.21 7.37
N GLY A 107 1.87 -1.65 7.39
CA GLY A 107 0.89 -1.98 8.40
C GLY A 107 0.40 -3.43 8.31
N ASP A 108 0.15 -3.97 7.11
CA ASP A 108 -0.21 -5.39 6.96
C ASP A 108 0.92 -6.35 7.37
N LEU A 109 2.19 -5.95 7.18
CA LEU A 109 3.34 -6.77 7.58
C LEU A 109 3.56 -6.75 9.10
N ILE A 110 3.31 -5.61 9.75
CA ILE A 110 3.42 -5.48 11.21
C ILE A 110 2.26 -6.20 11.90
N PHE A 111 1.02 -5.90 11.50
CA PHE A 111 -0.18 -6.42 12.16
C PHE A 111 -0.57 -7.83 11.70
N PHE A 112 0.08 -8.36 10.67
CA PHE A 112 -0.03 -9.70 10.11
C PHE A 112 -1.44 -10.28 10.12
N LYS A 113 -2.12 -10.27 8.97
CA LYS A 113 -3.46 -10.85 8.85
C LYS A 113 -3.42 -12.36 9.14
N ASP A 114 -4.30 -12.81 10.04
CA ASP A 114 -4.57 -14.24 10.23
C ASP A 114 -5.20 -14.80 8.95
N LEU A 115 -4.46 -15.63 8.21
CA LEU A 115 -4.94 -16.22 6.96
C LEU A 115 -5.75 -17.51 7.17
N TYR A 116 -6.21 -17.82 8.39
CA TYR A 116 -6.87 -19.09 8.74
C TYR A 116 -6.03 -20.37 8.48
N PHE A 117 -4.77 -20.21 8.06
CA PHE A 117 -3.81 -21.28 7.83
C PHE A 117 -2.61 -21.11 8.75
N GLU A 118 -2.01 -22.23 9.16
CA GLU A 118 -0.77 -22.21 9.93
C GLU A 118 0.41 -21.78 9.06
N PHE A 119 1.31 -20.99 9.63
CA PHE A 119 2.56 -20.62 8.98
C PHE A 119 3.54 -21.82 9.05
N PRO A 120 4.38 -22.09 8.02
CA PRO A 120 4.47 -21.45 6.72
C PRO A 120 3.58 -22.10 5.66
N HIS A 121 2.67 -21.32 5.06
CA HIS A 121 1.83 -21.74 3.94
C HIS A 121 2.10 -20.87 2.71
N ILE A 122 1.88 -21.41 1.50
CA ILE A 122 2.17 -20.69 0.24
C ILE A 122 1.38 -19.37 0.11
N LEU A 123 0.21 -19.28 0.74
CA LEU A 123 -0.58 -18.04 0.82
C LEU A 123 0.16 -16.93 1.57
N TYR A 124 0.93 -17.25 2.61
CA TYR A 124 1.77 -16.26 3.30
C TYR A 124 2.89 -15.75 2.39
N PHE A 125 3.41 -16.58 1.48
CA PHE A 125 4.40 -16.14 0.49
C PHE A 125 3.80 -15.12 -0.49
N PHE A 126 2.63 -15.39 -1.07
CA PHE A 126 1.93 -14.41 -1.92
C PHE A 126 1.52 -13.15 -1.16
N TYR A 127 1.13 -13.32 0.11
CA TYR A 127 0.84 -12.23 1.01
C TYR A 127 2.06 -11.31 1.15
N ILE A 128 3.21 -11.81 1.57
CA ILE A 128 4.42 -11.01 1.75
C ILE A 128 4.92 -10.42 0.42
N ALA A 129 4.93 -11.24 -0.65
CA ALA A 129 5.44 -10.83 -1.97
C ALA A 129 4.67 -9.63 -2.54
N SER A 130 3.34 -9.60 -2.41
CA SER A 130 2.54 -8.46 -2.88
C SER A 130 2.85 -7.16 -2.12
N ARG A 131 3.12 -7.20 -0.81
CA ARG A 131 3.47 -6.01 0.00
C ARG A 131 4.87 -5.50 -0.32
N LEU A 132 5.83 -6.41 -0.47
CA LEU A 132 7.20 -6.06 -0.89
C LEU A 132 7.22 -5.46 -2.30
N LEU A 133 6.42 -6.01 -3.21
CA LEU A 133 6.30 -5.51 -4.58
C LEU A 133 5.61 -4.13 -4.61
N LEU A 134 4.62 -3.87 -3.74
CA LEU A 134 4.04 -2.54 -3.54
C LEU A 134 5.11 -1.52 -3.10
N LEU A 135 5.92 -1.85 -2.10
CA LEU A 135 7.01 -0.98 -1.64
C LEU A 135 8.05 -0.74 -2.75
N TYR A 136 8.42 -1.79 -3.48
CA TYR A 136 9.32 -1.68 -4.63
C TYR A 136 8.76 -0.75 -5.70
N SER A 137 7.47 -0.90 -6.05
CA SER A 137 6.81 -0.05 -7.04
C SER A 137 6.73 1.41 -6.61
N LEU A 138 6.54 1.69 -5.33
CA LEU A 138 6.57 3.04 -4.76
C LEU A 138 7.97 3.68 -4.92
N VAL A 139 9.02 2.97 -4.50
CA VAL A 139 10.40 3.45 -4.63
C VAL A 139 10.77 3.63 -6.10
N TYR A 140 10.30 2.75 -6.99
CA TYR A 140 10.48 2.88 -8.43
C TYR A 140 9.81 4.16 -8.99
N LEU A 141 8.54 4.42 -8.63
CA LEU A 141 7.81 5.59 -9.09
C LEU A 141 8.42 6.91 -8.58
N VAL A 142 8.89 6.93 -7.33
CA VAL A 142 9.56 8.12 -6.75
C VAL A 142 10.98 8.28 -7.29
N GLY A 143 11.78 7.21 -7.29
CA GLY A 143 13.21 7.26 -7.60
C GLY A 143 13.50 7.36 -9.10
N VAL A 144 12.85 6.53 -9.91
CA VAL A 144 13.11 6.42 -11.36
C VAL A 144 12.21 7.38 -12.15
N ARG A 145 10.90 7.36 -11.88
CA ARG A 145 9.93 8.21 -12.59
C ARG A 145 9.82 9.63 -12.03
N LYS A 146 10.43 9.91 -10.87
CA LYS A 146 10.41 11.22 -10.21
C LYS A 146 8.99 11.75 -10.00
N PHE A 147 8.08 10.88 -9.58
CA PHE A 147 6.74 11.32 -9.22
C PHE A 147 6.78 12.05 -7.87
N TYR A 148 6.15 13.21 -7.82
CA TYR A 148 6.07 14.05 -6.64
C TYR A 148 4.63 14.11 -6.13
N VAL A 149 4.50 14.23 -4.82
CA VAL A 149 3.21 14.42 -4.16
C VAL A 149 2.80 15.88 -4.32
N ASN A 150 1.54 16.11 -4.71
CA ASN A 150 0.99 17.45 -4.88
C ASN A 150 0.57 18.09 -3.54
N SER A 151 0.41 19.41 -3.51
CA SER A 151 -0.07 20.16 -2.33
C SER A 151 -1.49 19.80 -1.87
N ARG A 152 -2.33 19.28 -2.79
CA ARG A 152 -3.71 18.83 -2.51
C ARG A 152 -3.80 17.37 -2.02
N CYS A 153 -2.68 16.74 -1.69
CA CYS A 153 -2.59 15.31 -1.36
C CYS A 153 -3.50 14.87 -0.21
N ILE A 154 -3.62 15.66 0.86
CA ILE A 154 -4.49 15.32 2.01
C ILE A 154 -5.95 15.25 1.58
N VAL A 155 -6.40 16.24 0.79
CA VAL A 155 -7.80 16.30 0.34
C VAL A 155 -8.11 15.15 -0.61
N ASP A 156 -7.20 14.85 -1.55
CA ASP A 156 -7.34 13.73 -2.48
C ASP A 156 -7.38 12.40 -1.71
N ASN A 157 -6.53 12.24 -0.70
CA ASN A 157 -6.49 11.05 0.15
C ASN A 157 -7.80 10.87 0.94
N ILE A 158 -8.29 11.91 1.62
CA ILE A 158 -9.54 11.85 2.40
C ILE A 158 -10.71 11.49 1.48
N LYS A 159 -10.80 12.13 0.30
CA LYS A 159 -11.83 11.81 -0.69
C LYS A 159 -11.75 10.36 -1.14
N ALA A 160 -10.56 9.88 -1.50
CA ALA A 160 -10.37 8.50 -1.93
C ALA A 160 -10.75 7.50 -0.82
N CYS A 161 -10.34 7.76 0.43
CA CYS A 161 -10.68 6.89 1.55
C CYS A 161 -12.19 6.87 1.78
N SER A 162 -12.83 8.04 1.82
CA SER A 162 -14.28 8.14 2.02
C SER A 162 -15.06 7.36 0.96
N LEU A 163 -14.64 7.47 -0.32
CA LEU A 163 -15.28 6.78 -1.43
C LEU A 163 -15.08 5.26 -1.36
N PHE A 164 -13.87 4.79 -1.05
CA PHE A 164 -13.58 3.36 -0.91
C PHE A 164 -14.30 2.72 0.28
N PHE A 165 -14.26 3.37 1.44
CA PHE A 165 -14.90 2.84 2.64
C PHE A 165 -16.42 2.87 2.54
N LEU A 166 -17.00 3.88 1.90
CA LEU A 166 -18.42 3.90 1.59
C LEU A 166 -18.81 2.75 0.65
N PHE A 167 -18.00 2.48 -0.38
CA PHE A 167 -18.23 1.36 -1.30
C PHE A 167 -18.18 0.00 -0.58
N THR A 168 -17.15 -0.24 0.23
CA THR A 168 -17.02 -1.50 0.99
C THR A 168 -18.08 -1.66 2.06
N PHE A 169 -18.46 -0.57 2.74
CA PHE A 169 -19.56 -0.57 3.69
C PHE A 169 -20.90 -0.95 3.04
N LEU A 170 -21.22 -0.36 1.89
CA LEU A 170 -22.43 -0.70 1.14
C LEU A 170 -22.42 -2.16 0.67
N LEU A 171 -21.27 -2.66 0.19
CA LEU A 171 -21.12 -4.07 -0.19
C LEU A 171 -21.41 -5.00 1.00
N ASN A 172 -20.76 -4.77 2.13
CA ASN A 172 -20.96 -5.57 3.35
C ASN A 172 -22.42 -5.53 3.82
N HIS A 173 -23.06 -4.36 3.75
CA HIS A 173 -24.46 -4.20 4.17
C HIS A 173 -25.45 -4.91 3.24
N PHE A 174 -25.31 -4.78 1.92
CA PHE A 174 -26.26 -5.37 0.96
C PHE A 174 -26.08 -6.86 0.75
N THR A 175 -24.84 -7.36 0.81
CA THR A 175 -24.52 -8.76 0.48
C THR A 175 -24.30 -9.63 1.71
N ASN A 176 -24.40 -9.06 2.92
CA ASN A 176 -23.96 -9.68 4.17
C ASN A 176 -22.51 -10.21 4.10
N ALA A 177 -21.69 -9.62 3.21
CA ALA A 177 -20.28 -9.93 3.07
C ALA A 177 -19.50 -9.46 4.30
N ARG A 178 -18.31 -10.04 4.47
CA ARG A 178 -17.39 -9.72 5.58
C ARG A 178 -16.04 -9.31 5.03
N TYR A 179 -16.02 -8.26 4.20
CA TYR A 179 -14.76 -7.67 3.76
C TYR A 179 -14.17 -6.80 4.87
N ASP A 180 -12.86 -6.92 5.05
CA ASP A 180 -12.11 -6.12 5.99
C ASP A 180 -11.95 -4.69 5.48
N TYR A 181 -12.14 -3.71 6.36
CA TYR A 181 -11.88 -2.32 6.01
C TYR A 181 -10.38 -2.02 6.05
N SER A 182 -9.71 -2.33 7.15
CA SER A 182 -8.26 -2.16 7.29
C SER A 182 -7.71 -3.05 8.39
N PHE A 183 -6.46 -3.53 8.22
CA PHE A 183 -5.74 -4.36 9.20
C PHE A 183 -6.57 -5.49 9.78
N SER A 184 -7.21 -6.28 8.90
CA SER A 184 -8.08 -7.42 9.26
C SER A 184 -9.23 -7.10 10.23
N ASN A 185 -9.63 -5.82 10.33
CA ASN A 185 -10.71 -5.38 11.19
C ASN A 185 -11.85 -4.77 10.35
N ALA A 186 -13.06 -5.28 10.57
CA ALA A 186 -14.31 -4.79 10.00
C ALA A 186 -15.00 -3.70 10.85
N ASN A 187 -14.28 -3.08 11.79
CA ASN A 187 -14.84 -2.05 12.68
C ASN A 187 -14.75 -0.65 12.05
N PHE A 188 -15.73 0.21 12.34
CA PHE A 188 -15.66 1.63 11.93
C PHE A 188 -14.40 2.36 12.43
N TYR A 189 -13.85 1.94 13.57
CA TYR A 189 -12.62 2.49 14.09
C TYR A 189 -11.41 2.24 13.16
N SER A 190 -11.37 1.11 12.45
CA SER A 190 -10.26 0.79 11.54
C SER A 190 -10.26 1.73 10.32
N ILE A 191 -11.44 2.17 9.88
CA ILE A 191 -11.60 3.20 8.84
C ILE A 191 -10.97 4.52 9.29
N LEU A 192 -11.37 5.01 10.46
CA LEU A 192 -10.85 6.26 11.00
C LEU A 192 -9.33 6.20 11.21
N LEU A 193 -8.85 5.11 11.80
CA LEU A 193 -7.42 4.91 12.02
C LEU A 193 -6.64 4.89 10.70
N PHE A 194 -7.13 4.18 9.67
CA PHE A 194 -6.48 4.15 8.36
C PHE A 194 -6.45 5.55 7.71
N THR A 195 -7.55 6.29 7.74
CA THR A 195 -7.61 7.66 7.21
C THR A 195 -6.64 8.60 7.92
N PHE A 196 -6.54 8.46 9.25
CA PHE A 196 -5.64 9.26 10.06
C PHE A 196 -4.18 8.96 9.74
N ILE A 197 -3.77 7.67 9.74
CA ILE A 197 -2.39 7.27 9.45
C ILE A 197 -1.98 7.67 8.04
N THR A 198 -2.84 7.42 7.03
CA THR A 198 -2.52 7.82 5.64
C THR A 198 -2.37 9.33 5.51
N SER A 199 -3.15 10.13 6.25
CA SER A 199 -3.00 11.58 6.25
C SER A 199 -1.71 12.06 6.94
N LEU A 200 -1.31 11.41 8.04
CA LEU A 200 -0.08 11.73 8.78
C LEU A 200 1.19 11.56 7.93
N ILE A 201 1.19 10.61 7.00
CA ILE A 201 2.33 10.36 6.10
C ILE A 201 2.71 11.60 5.27
N TYR A 202 1.76 12.51 5.01
CA TYR A 202 2.03 13.74 4.25
C TYR A 202 2.57 14.89 5.10
N LEU A 203 2.57 14.79 6.44
CA LEU A 203 3.07 15.87 7.30
C LEU A 203 4.53 16.25 6.98
N PRO A 204 5.48 15.30 6.84
CA PRO A 204 6.86 15.65 6.52
C PRO A 204 7.00 16.35 5.16
N THR A 205 6.18 15.99 4.17
CA THR A 205 6.24 16.61 2.84
C THR A 205 5.69 18.03 2.87
N LEU A 206 4.64 18.30 3.64
CA LEU A 206 4.07 19.64 3.80
C LEU A 206 4.97 20.59 4.60
N ILE A 207 5.63 20.09 5.66
CA ILE A 207 6.59 20.89 6.44
C ILE A 207 7.77 21.32 5.57
N LYS A 208 8.25 20.43 4.68
CA LYS A 208 9.36 20.72 3.78
C LYS A 208 9.03 21.78 2.73
N ASP A 209 7.81 21.77 2.18
CA ASP A 209 7.34 22.80 1.25
C ASP A 209 7.22 24.17 1.93
N ASN A 210 6.76 24.23 3.19
CA ASN A 210 6.68 25.48 3.95
C ASN A 210 8.05 26.10 4.27
N ASN A 211 9.11 25.30 4.37
CA ASN A 211 10.47 25.83 4.55
C ASN A 211 11.07 26.41 3.26
N SER A 212 10.39 26.28 2.11
CA SER A 212 10.74 27.01 0.87
C SER A 212 10.06 28.38 0.78
N ILE A 213 9.25 28.76 1.77
CA ILE A 213 8.71 30.11 1.90
C ILE A 213 9.84 31.01 2.40
N ASP A 214 10.54 31.60 1.43
CA ASP A 214 11.28 32.85 1.51
C ASP A 214 11.37 33.44 2.93
N PHE A 215 12.49 33.21 3.62
CA PHE A 215 13.02 34.20 4.55
C PHE A 215 13.48 35.42 3.72
N LYS A 216 12.53 36.13 3.09
CA LYS A 216 12.70 37.51 2.67
C LYS A 216 12.79 38.34 3.94
N PHE A 217 13.97 38.33 4.55
CA PHE A 217 14.40 39.42 5.42
C PHE A 217 14.21 40.70 4.60
N LYS A 218 13.17 41.46 4.93
CA LYS A 218 13.06 42.87 4.55
C LYS A 218 14.34 43.53 5.04
N ARG A 219 15.33 43.66 4.15
CA ARG A 219 16.36 44.70 4.29
C ARG A 219 15.59 46.01 4.27
N LYS A 220 15.31 46.55 5.47
CA LYS A 220 15.03 47.98 5.62
C LYS A 220 16.29 48.69 5.13
N ASN A 221 16.26 49.16 3.89
CA ASN A 221 17.17 50.20 3.45
C ASN A 221 16.90 51.41 4.34
N LYS A 222 17.80 51.68 5.28
CA LYS A 222 17.95 53.02 5.85
C LYS A 222 18.81 53.79 4.86
N LEU A 223 18.18 54.71 4.13
CA LEU A 223 18.80 55.95 3.72
C LEU A 223 18.90 56.85 4.96
#